data_AF-A0A381YVG5-F1
#
_entry.id   AF-A0A381YVG5-F1
#
_cell.length_a   1.000
_cell.length_b   1.000
_cell.length_c   1.000
_cell.angle_alpha   90.00
_cell.angle_beta   90.00
_cell.angle_gamma   90.00
#
_symmetry.space_group_name_H-M   'P 1'
#
loop_
_entity.id
_entity.type
_entity.pdbx_description
1 polymer ?
#
loop_
_entity_poly.entity_id
_entity_poly.type
_entity_poly.pdbx_seq_one_letter_code
_entity_poly.pdbx_strand_id
1 'polypeptide(L)'
;MSTDIKLHKEDLPENLNLGPIVACDSEFTGLTPGKDKLCLIQLCSSNSKEVHIVQLNRQTYKAPNLIKLLLDTNKKKIFHYARKDLEMIKYYLKINVENVECSKLQSRIARGYSDQHSYKALVKEFIGVDISKQKQSSDWGKKNLDPEQLKYSATDVVHLHRIHEELNKILVRENRIELYKEALKYLKIRVDLDLALIPQDVWSH
;
A
#
# COMPACT_ATOMS: atom_id res chain seq x y z
N MET A 1 22.11 -6.03 2.66
CA MET A 1 21.44 -7.34 2.86
C MET A 1 20.30 -7.43 1.85
N SER A 2 20.16 -8.52 1.10
CA SER A 2 19.12 -8.64 0.06
C SER A 2 17.76 -9.00 0.65
N THR A 3 16.72 -8.35 0.16
CA THR A 3 15.31 -8.73 0.37
C THR A 3 15.05 -10.09 -0.29
N ASP A 4 14.36 -11.00 0.39
CA ASP A 4 13.92 -12.27 -0.19
C ASP A 4 12.57 -12.06 -0.87
N ILE A 5 12.48 -12.31 -2.18
CA ILE A 5 11.29 -11.99 -2.98
C ILE A 5 10.62 -13.30 -3.41
N LYS A 6 9.35 -13.47 -3.03
CA LYS A 6 8.50 -14.59 -3.46
C LYS A 6 7.44 -14.07 -4.43
N LEU A 7 7.59 -14.37 -5.72
CA LEU A 7 6.59 -14.07 -6.73
C LEU A 7 5.56 -15.20 -6.80
N HIS A 8 4.29 -14.87 -6.60
CA HIS A 8 3.16 -15.78 -6.72
C HIS A 8 2.32 -15.40 -7.93
N LYS A 9 1.88 -16.40 -8.71
CA LYS A 9 0.96 -16.17 -9.83
C LYS A 9 -0.47 -16.34 -9.31
N GLU A 10 -1.31 -15.38 -9.65
CA GLU A 10 -2.75 -15.32 -9.39
C GLU A 10 -3.16 -15.14 -7.92
N ASP A 11 -2.59 -15.89 -6.97
CA ASP A 11 -2.98 -15.83 -5.56
C ASP A 11 -1.81 -16.16 -4.60
N LEU A 12 -2.04 -15.96 -3.29
CA LEU A 12 -1.14 -16.41 -2.23
C LEU A 12 -1.28 -17.91 -1.93
N PRO A 13 -0.25 -18.54 -1.36
CA PRO A 13 -0.36 -19.87 -0.76
C PRO A 13 -1.38 -19.90 0.39
N GLU A 14 -2.18 -20.96 0.49
CA GLU A 14 -3.30 -21.10 1.44
C GLU A 14 -2.88 -20.92 2.93
N ASN A 15 -1.71 -21.44 3.29
CA ASN A 15 -1.23 -21.46 4.68
C ASN A 15 -0.18 -20.37 4.99
N LEU A 16 -0.08 -19.34 4.15
CA LEU A 16 0.86 -18.26 4.39
C LEU A 16 0.42 -17.40 5.59
N ASN A 17 1.27 -17.31 6.60
CA ASN A 17 1.04 -16.45 7.77
C ASN A 17 1.98 -15.24 7.76
N LEU A 18 1.44 -14.06 7.46
CA LEU A 18 2.16 -12.78 7.48
C LEU A 18 2.05 -12.03 8.82
N GLY A 19 1.64 -12.73 9.88
CA GLY A 19 1.48 -12.14 11.20
C GLY A 19 0.31 -11.14 11.30
N PRO A 20 0.33 -10.27 12.32
CA PRO A 20 -0.76 -9.33 12.60
C PRO A 20 -0.65 -7.98 11.87
N ILE A 21 0.52 -7.64 11.32
CA ILE A 21 0.77 -6.34 10.66
C ILE A 21 1.47 -6.59 9.33
N VAL A 22 0.79 -6.22 8.24
CA VAL A 22 1.24 -6.46 6.87
C VAL A 22 1.41 -5.12 6.16
N ALA A 23 2.61 -4.84 5.70
CA ALA A 23 2.85 -3.73 4.78
C ALA A 23 2.39 -4.14 3.38
N CYS A 24 1.65 -3.26 2.72
CA CYS A 24 1.01 -3.51 1.45
C CYS A 24 1.27 -2.37 0.48
N ASP A 25 1.41 -2.70 -0.79
CA ASP A 25 1.40 -1.75 -1.91
C ASP A 25 0.85 -2.47 -3.15
N SER A 26 0.59 -1.73 -4.23
CA SER A 26 0.10 -2.29 -5.48
C SER A 26 0.71 -1.60 -6.71
N GLU A 27 0.77 -2.34 -7.82
CA GLU A 27 1.23 -1.78 -9.11
C GLU A 27 0.13 -1.86 -10.15
N PHE A 28 0.10 -0.87 -11.04
CA PHE A 28 -0.97 -0.69 -12.01
C PHE A 28 -0.41 -0.37 -13.40
N THR A 29 -1.21 -0.55 -14.46
CA THR A 29 -0.84 0.00 -15.79
C THR A 29 -1.03 1.52 -15.88
N GLY A 30 -1.63 2.13 -14.87
CA GLY A 30 -2.01 3.55 -14.78
C GLY A 30 -2.98 3.76 -13.61
N LEU A 31 -3.55 4.96 -13.48
CA LEU A 31 -4.24 5.38 -12.26
C LEU A 31 -5.78 5.47 -12.38
N THR A 32 -6.34 5.06 -13.52
CA THR A 32 -7.79 5.17 -13.80
C THR A 32 -8.44 3.79 -13.74
N PRO A 33 -9.28 3.49 -12.72
CA PRO A 33 -10.02 2.23 -12.66
C PRO A 33 -10.82 1.94 -13.95
N GLY A 34 -10.91 0.68 -14.35
CA GLY A 34 -11.57 0.25 -15.59
C GLY A 34 -10.67 0.36 -16.83
N LYS A 35 -10.04 1.52 -17.04
CA LYS A 35 -9.03 1.73 -18.09
C LYS A 35 -7.73 0.99 -17.76
N ASP A 36 -7.18 1.30 -16.59
CA ASP A 36 -5.90 0.79 -16.11
C ASP A 36 -6.10 -0.39 -15.16
N LYS A 37 -5.26 -1.40 -15.26
CA LYS A 37 -5.41 -2.70 -14.59
C LYS A 37 -4.56 -2.76 -13.32
N LEU A 38 -5.14 -3.32 -12.26
CA LEU A 38 -4.39 -3.78 -11.08
C LEU A 38 -3.53 -4.98 -11.48
N CYS A 39 -2.21 -4.86 -11.32
CA CYS A 39 -1.26 -5.86 -11.81
C CYS A 39 -0.69 -6.67 -10.65
N LEU A 40 -0.10 -5.99 -9.67
CA LEU A 40 0.57 -6.61 -8.54
C LEU A 40 -0.04 -6.13 -7.22
N ILE A 41 0.03 -6.98 -6.20
CA ILE A 41 -0.08 -6.57 -4.80
C ILE A 41 1.14 -7.14 -4.06
N GLN A 42 1.90 -6.27 -3.39
CA GLN A 42 3.03 -6.68 -2.57
C GLN A 42 2.64 -6.73 -1.10
N LEU A 43 3.20 -7.70 -0.38
CA LEU A 43 2.93 -7.93 1.03
C LEU A 43 4.22 -8.25 1.77
N CYS A 44 4.46 -7.55 2.87
CA CYS A 44 5.59 -7.81 3.75
C CYS A 44 5.09 -7.94 5.19
N SER A 45 5.51 -9.00 5.89
CA SER A 45 5.24 -9.13 7.32
C SER A 45 6.13 -8.18 8.11
N SER A 46 5.66 -7.78 9.30
CA SER A 46 6.51 -7.08 10.26
C SER A 46 7.73 -7.93 10.62
N ASN A 47 8.89 -7.28 10.79
CA ASN A 47 10.18 -7.91 11.12
C ASN A 47 10.68 -8.97 10.13
N SER A 48 10.06 -9.09 8.95
CA SER A 48 10.51 -9.97 7.88
C SER A 48 11.24 -9.17 6.80
N LYS A 49 12.16 -9.84 6.10
CA LYS A 49 12.75 -9.38 4.83
C LYS A 49 12.18 -10.14 3.64
N GLU A 50 11.23 -11.02 3.88
CA GLU A 50 10.49 -11.75 2.87
C GLU A 50 9.32 -10.90 2.37
N VAL A 51 9.32 -10.61 1.08
CA VAL A 51 8.25 -9.90 0.39
C VAL A 51 7.55 -10.85 -0.57
N HIS A 52 6.24 -10.96 -0.40
CA HIS A 52 5.37 -11.71 -1.30
C HIS A 52 4.78 -10.76 -2.33
N ILE A 53 4.98 -11.06 -3.61
CA ILE A 53 4.41 -10.29 -4.71
C ILE A 53 3.38 -11.19 -5.40
N VAL A 54 2.11 -10.81 -5.36
CA VAL A 54 1.05 -11.51 -6.09
C VAL A 54 0.88 -10.83 -7.44
N GLN A 55 1.23 -11.53 -8.52
CA GLN A 55 0.91 -11.09 -9.87
C GLN A 55 -0.45 -11.61 -10.28
N LEU A 56 -1.44 -10.73 -10.31
CA LEU A 56 -2.84 -11.08 -10.51
C LEU A 56 -3.12 -11.48 -11.96
N ASN A 57 -4.02 -12.44 -12.13
CA ASN A 57 -4.61 -12.72 -13.43
C ASN A 57 -5.61 -11.61 -13.76
N ARG A 58 -5.23 -10.70 -14.66
CA ARG A 58 -6.02 -9.50 -14.99
C ARG A 58 -7.30 -9.77 -15.80
N GLN A 59 -7.55 -11.02 -16.19
CA GLN A 59 -8.80 -11.43 -16.82
C GLN A 59 -9.84 -11.85 -15.77
N THR A 60 -9.40 -12.54 -14.71
CA THR A 60 -10.31 -13.18 -13.76
C THR A 60 -10.29 -12.55 -12.37
N TYR A 61 -9.15 -11.99 -11.94
CA TYR A 61 -8.90 -11.46 -10.61
C TYR A 61 -9.28 -12.42 -9.46
N LYS A 62 -9.20 -13.73 -9.71
CA LYS A 62 -9.47 -14.76 -8.70
C LYS A 62 -8.25 -14.94 -7.79
N ALA A 63 -8.34 -14.42 -6.57
CA ALA A 63 -7.30 -14.53 -5.55
C ALA A 63 -7.91 -14.72 -4.14
N PRO A 64 -8.60 -15.86 -3.86
CA PRO A 64 -9.32 -16.07 -2.60
C PRO A 64 -8.45 -15.94 -1.34
N ASN A 65 -7.18 -16.38 -1.35
CA ASN A 65 -6.31 -16.31 -0.18
C ASN A 65 -5.86 -14.87 0.09
N LEU A 66 -5.52 -14.13 -0.98
CA LEU A 66 -5.25 -12.70 -0.89
C LEU A 66 -6.46 -11.92 -0.39
N ILE A 67 -7.65 -12.19 -0.94
CA ILE A 67 -8.91 -11.57 -0.50
C ILE A 67 -9.17 -11.85 0.97
N LYS A 68 -9.00 -13.10 1.42
CA LYS A 68 -9.14 -13.49 2.83
C LYS A 68 -8.21 -12.68 3.74
N LEU A 69 -6.95 -12.47 3.34
CA LEU A 69 -6.00 -11.66 4.09
C LEU A 69 -6.40 -10.18 4.14
N LEU A 70 -6.82 -9.62 3.01
CA LEU A 70 -7.22 -8.21 2.91
C LEU A 70 -8.51 -7.91 3.71
N LEU A 71 -9.41 -8.88 3.82
CA LEU A 71 -10.65 -8.79 4.61
C LEU A 71 -10.46 -9.10 6.11
N ASP A 72 -9.31 -9.65 6.53
CA ASP A 72 -9.09 -10.01 7.93
C ASP A 72 -8.96 -8.77 8.82
N THR A 73 -9.97 -8.52 9.65
CA THR A 73 -10.02 -7.37 10.58
C THR A 73 -8.98 -7.47 11.70
N ASN A 74 -8.48 -8.66 12.01
CA ASN A 74 -7.42 -8.86 13.02
C ASN A 74 -6.03 -8.53 12.47
N LYS A 75 -5.90 -8.35 11.14
CA LYS A 75 -4.65 -7.98 10.49
C LYS A 75 -4.68 -6.53 10.07
N LYS A 76 -3.71 -5.76 10.55
CA LYS A 76 -3.49 -4.38 10.15
C LYS A 76 -2.77 -4.35 8.80
N LYS A 77 -3.32 -3.61 7.82
CA LYS A 77 -2.69 -3.43 6.50
C LYS A 77 -2.17 -2.00 6.35
N ILE A 78 -0.85 -1.84 6.28
CA ILE A 78 -0.20 -0.52 6.17
C ILE A 78 0.11 -0.23 4.71
N PHE A 79 -0.42 0.85 4.17
CA PHE A 79 -0.09 1.36 2.84
C PHE A 79 0.58 2.73 2.93
N HIS A 80 1.28 3.14 1.87
CA HIS A 80 1.66 4.53 1.67
C HIS A 80 0.78 5.17 0.60
N TYR A 81 -0.07 6.13 1.00
CA TYR A 81 -1.11 6.68 0.13
C TYR A 81 -2.21 5.67 -0.26
N ALA A 82 -2.70 4.95 0.75
CA ALA A 82 -3.73 3.91 0.65
C ALA A 82 -4.92 4.23 -0.29
N ARG A 83 -5.33 5.50 -0.42
CA ARG A 83 -6.48 5.93 -1.23
C ARG A 83 -6.49 5.28 -2.62
N LYS A 84 -5.36 5.30 -3.34
CA LYS A 84 -5.30 4.78 -4.72
C LYS A 84 -5.28 3.25 -4.76
N ASP A 85 -4.52 2.61 -3.88
CA ASP A 85 -4.51 1.14 -3.75
C ASP A 85 -5.89 0.59 -3.46
N LEU A 86 -6.56 1.16 -2.46
CA LEU A 86 -7.89 0.74 -2.05
C LEU A 86 -8.94 0.93 -3.15
N GLU A 87 -8.84 2.01 -3.93
CA GLU A 87 -9.70 2.24 -5.09
C GLU A 87 -9.53 1.14 -6.14
N MET A 88 -8.28 0.83 -6.50
CA MET A 88 -7.97 -0.20 -7.50
C MET A 88 -8.33 -1.61 -7.00
N ILE A 89 -8.04 -1.92 -5.74
CA ILE A 89 -8.43 -3.19 -5.09
C ILE A 89 -9.95 -3.32 -5.06
N LYS A 90 -10.68 -2.27 -4.65
CA LYS A 90 -12.14 -2.29 -4.63
C LYS A 90 -12.73 -2.48 -6.02
N TYR A 91 -12.19 -1.79 -7.02
CA TYR A 91 -12.66 -1.92 -8.39
C TYR A 91 -12.42 -3.32 -8.96
N TYR A 92 -11.25 -3.92 -8.75
CA TYR A 92 -10.88 -5.18 -9.40
C TYR A 92 -11.21 -6.42 -8.58
N LEU A 93 -10.94 -6.42 -7.28
CA LEU A 93 -11.19 -7.56 -6.39
C LEU A 93 -12.59 -7.51 -5.74
N LYS A 94 -13.34 -6.42 -5.92
CA LYS A 94 -14.72 -6.24 -5.43
C LYS A 94 -14.86 -6.33 -3.90
N ILE A 95 -13.83 -5.91 -3.18
CA ILE A 95 -13.79 -5.91 -1.70
C ILE A 95 -13.44 -4.53 -1.14
N ASN A 96 -13.75 -4.31 0.14
CA ASN A 96 -13.14 -3.23 0.92
C ASN A 96 -12.04 -3.86 1.79
N VAL A 97 -10.82 -3.36 1.73
CA VAL A 97 -9.75 -3.82 2.64
C VAL A 97 -10.08 -3.34 4.05
N GLU A 98 -10.01 -4.23 5.02
CA GLU A 98 -10.35 -3.95 6.42
C GLU A 98 -9.11 -3.52 7.23
N ASN A 99 -9.25 -2.87 8.39
CA ASN A 99 -8.14 -2.53 9.29
C ASN A 99 -6.89 -1.92 8.59
N VAL A 100 -7.12 -0.85 7.83
CA VAL A 100 -6.08 -0.16 7.04
C VAL A 100 -5.39 0.92 7.85
N GLU A 101 -4.11 1.16 7.57
CA GLU A 101 -3.29 2.30 8.01
C GLU A 101 -2.70 3.01 6.80
N CYS A 102 -2.52 4.33 6.87
CA CYS A 102 -1.99 5.13 5.76
C CYS A 102 -0.83 6.02 6.21
N SER A 103 0.40 5.61 5.90
CA SER A 103 1.62 6.33 6.32
C SER A 103 1.74 7.73 5.72
N LYS A 104 1.17 7.97 4.53
CA LYS A 104 1.14 9.32 3.94
C LYS A 104 0.21 10.25 4.72
N LEU A 105 -0.96 9.77 5.16
CA LEU A 105 -1.86 10.54 6.01
C LEU A 105 -1.23 10.80 7.39
N GLN A 106 -0.64 9.77 8.00
CA GLN A 106 0.13 9.93 9.24
C GLN A 106 1.20 11.02 9.07
N SER A 107 1.97 10.96 7.99
CA SER A 107 3.03 11.93 7.75
C SER A 107 2.53 13.36 7.60
N ARG A 108 1.40 13.60 6.91
CA ARG A 108 0.84 14.94 6.75
C ARG A 108 0.37 15.55 8.07
N ILE A 109 -0.14 14.72 8.97
CA ILE A 109 -0.63 15.17 10.29
C ILE A 109 0.54 15.31 11.28
N ALA A 110 1.50 14.40 11.23
CA ALA A 110 2.61 14.33 12.18
C ALA A 110 3.74 15.34 11.87
N ARG A 111 4.16 15.42 10.60
CA ARG A 111 5.38 16.13 10.18
C ARG A 111 5.07 17.56 9.74
N GLY A 112 4.61 18.40 10.67
CA GLY A 112 4.32 19.81 10.40
C GLY A 112 5.54 20.66 9.99
N TYR A 113 6.75 20.11 10.08
CA TYR A 113 8.02 20.75 9.71
C TYR A 113 8.46 20.42 8.27
N SER A 114 7.69 19.64 7.50
CA SER A 114 8.09 19.22 6.15
C SER A 114 6.89 18.99 5.25
N ASP A 115 6.93 19.53 4.03
CA ASP A 115 5.95 19.25 2.98
C ASP A 115 6.26 17.97 2.19
N GLN A 116 7.38 17.30 2.49
CA GLN A 116 7.86 16.13 1.75
C GLN A 116 7.27 14.84 2.32
N HIS A 117 6.12 14.40 1.80
CA HIS A 117 5.39 13.22 2.31
C HIS A 117 5.42 12.02 1.35
N SER A 118 6.35 11.96 0.40
CA SER A 118 6.50 10.79 -0.48
C SER A 118 7.19 9.64 0.24
N TYR A 119 6.91 8.39 -0.14
CA TYR A 119 7.57 7.21 0.43
C TYR A 119 9.10 7.34 0.41
N LYS A 120 9.68 7.73 -0.73
CA LYS A 120 11.12 8.02 -0.84
C LYS A 120 11.64 9.01 0.20
N ALA A 121 10.91 10.10 0.45
CA ALA A 121 11.31 11.09 1.45
C ALA A 121 11.27 10.49 2.87
N LEU A 122 10.24 9.70 3.18
CA LEU A 122 10.11 9.04 4.48
C LEU A 122 11.17 7.95 4.69
N VAL A 123 11.51 7.19 3.64
CA VAL A 123 12.61 6.21 3.70
C VAL A 123 13.92 6.94 3.95
N LYS A 124 14.18 8.05 3.26
CA LYS A 124 15.42 8.81 3.48
C LYS A 124 15.51 9.36 4.90
N GLU A 125 14.43 9.92 5.44
CA GLU A 125 14.41 10.52 6.78
C GLU A 125 14.50 9.48 7.89
N PHE A 126 13.67 8.43 7.86
CA PHE A 126 13.56 7.50 8.99
C PHE A 126 14.50 6.28 8.91
N ILE A 127 14.95 5.95 7.70
CA ILE A 127 15.80 4.78 7.44
C ILE A 127 17.22 5.20 7.06
N GLY A 128 17.41 6.42 6.53
CA GLY A 128 18.72 6.92 6.08
C GLY A 128 19.13 6.43 4.69
N VAL A 129 18.23 5.75 3.97
CA VAL A 129 18.52 5.10 2.68
C VAL A 129 17.91 5.89 1.52
N ASP A 130 18.63 5.99 0.41
CA ASP A 130 18.08 6.49 -0.85
C ASP A 130 17.52 5.35 -1.68
N ILE A 131 16.26 5.51 -2.12
CA ILE A 131 15.61 4.56 -3.02
C ILE A 131 15.42 5.18 -4.40
N SER A 132 15.54 4.33 -5.43
CA SER A 132 15.33 4.71 -6.83
C SER A 132 13.84 4.72 -7.16
N LYS A 133 13.42 5.66 -8.02
CA LYS A 133 12.06 5.72 -8.60
C LYS A 133 12.01 5.22 -10.05
N GLN A 134 13.11 4.71 -10.60
CA GLN A 134 13.24 4.43 -12.03
C GLN A 134 12.21 3.43 -12.56
N LYS A 135 11.71 2.52 -11.72
CA LYS A 135 10.74 1.48 -12.12
C LYS A 135 9.29 1.83 -11.78
N GLN A 136 9.04 2.98 -11.15
CA GLN A 136 7.69 3.44 -10.84
C GLN A 136 6.83 3.57 -12.10
N SER A 137 7.39 4.10 -13.19
CA SER A 137 6.72 4.25 -14.48
C SER A 137 7.10 3.12 -15.47
N SER A 138 7.25 1.89 -14.97
CA SER A 138 7.52 0.72 -15.81
C SER A 138 6.24 0.06 -16.33
N ASP A 139 6.36 -0.77 -17.38
CA ASP A 139 5.24 -1.59 -17.85
C ASP A 139 5.01 -2.78 -16.90
N TRP A 140 4.16 -2.53 -15.91
CA TRP A 140 3.68 -3.52 -14.93
C TRP A 140 2.72 -4.56 -15.55
N GLY A 141 2.31 -4.35 -16.80
CA GLY A 141 1.41 -5.25 -17.50
C GLY A 141 2.09 -6.43 -18.17
N LYS A 142 3.41 -6.57 -18.05
CA LYS A 142 4.15 -7.68 -18.65
C LYS A 142 3.82 -9.02 -17.98
N LYS A 143 3.79 -10.08 -18.78
CA LYS A 143 3.65 -11.47 -18.28
C LYS A 143 4.82 -11.88 -17.39
N ASN A 144 6.03 -11.45 -17.77
CA ASN A 144 7.27 -11.70 -17.04
C ASN A 144 7.83 -10.35 -16.59
N LEU A 145 7.95 -10.18 -15.27
CA LEU A 145 8.56 -9.01 -14.66
C LEU A 145 10.07 -9.18 -14.67
N ASP A 146 10.80 -8.09 -14.92
CA ASP A 146 12.26 -8.11 -14.82
C ASP A 146 12.72 -8.06 -13.33
N PRO A 147 13.96 -8.49 -13.02
CA PRO A 147 14.45 -8.49 -11.65
C PRO A 147 14.46 -7.11 -10.98
N GLU A 148 14.61 -6.03 -11.74
CA GLU A 148 14.61 -4.67 -11.21
C GLU A 148 13.19 -4.22 -10.84
N GLN A 149 12.17 -4.62 -11.61
CA GLN A 149 10.75 -4.43 -11.26
C GLN A 149 10.42 -5.14 -9.95
N LEU A 150 10.80 -6.42 -9.82
CA LEU A 150 10.58 -7.19 -8.59
C LEU A 150 11.27 -6.53 -7.38
N LYS A 151 12.52 -6.10 -7.55
CA LYS A 151 13.28 -5.41 -6.50
C LYS A 151 12.66 -4.07 -6.12
N TYR A 152 12.21 -3.30 -7.10
CA TYR A 152 11.51 -2.03 -6.87
C TYR A 152 10.24 -2.25 -6.06
N SER A 153 9.35 -3.13 -6.54
CA SER A 153 8.09 -3.47 -5.84
C SER A 153 8.33 -3.98 -4.42
N ALA A 154 9.39 -4.76 -4.20
CA ALA A 154 9.72 -5.22 -2.86
C ALA A 154 10.22 -4.09 -1.94
N THR A 155 10.89 -3.09 -2.51
CA THR A 155 11.40 -1.93 -1.76
C THR A 155 10.27 -1.03 -1.27
N ASP A 156 9.15 -0.97 -1.98
CA ASP A 156 8.00 -0.12 -1.63
C ASP A 156 7.24 -0.57 -0.37
N VAL A 157 7.43 -1.81 0.07
CA VAL A 157 6.81 -2.34 1.30
C VAL A 157 7.78 -2.60 2.45
N VAL A 158 9.05 -2.89 2.19
CA VAL A 158 10.00 -3.40 3.21
C VAL A 158 10.31 -2.41 4.34
N HIS A 159 10.12 -1.10 4.12
CA HIS A 159 10.36 -0.07 5.13
C HIS A 159 9.08 0.50 5.76
N LEU A 160 7.90 0.09 5.31
CA LEU A 160 6.64 0.69 5.75
C LEU A 160 6.35 0.48 7.24
N HIS A 161 6.70 -0.67 7.82
CA HIS A 161 6.49 -0.90 9.26
C HIS A 161 7.26 0.10 10.11
N ARG A 162 8.55 0.30 9.81
CA ARG A 162 9.40 1.24 10.55
C ARG A 162 8.94 2.68 10.35
N ILE A 163 8.58 3.06 9.12
CA ILE A 163 8.03 4.39 8.84
C ILE A 163 6.73 4.61 9.63
N HIS A 164 5.82 3.63 9.64
CA HIS A 164 4.58 3.69 10.41
C HIS A 164 4.83 3.85 11.91
N GLU A 165 5.80 3.11 12.46
CA GLU A 165 6.18 3.19 13.87
C GLU A 165 6.70 4.59 14.25
N GLU A 166 7.65 5.12 13.48
CA GLU A 166 8.22 6.45 13.74
C GLU A 166 7.18 7.57 13.61
N LEU A 167 6.30 7.48 12.60
CA LEU A 167 5.20 8.43 12.45
C LEU A 167 4.21 8.36 13.61
N ASN A 168 3.91 7.16 14.13
CA ASN A 168 3.06 7.03 15.32
C ASN A 168 3.70 7.67 16.56
N LYS A 169 5.01 7.50 16.77
CA LYS A 169 5.73 8.17 17.88
C LYS A 169 5.55 9.69 17.81
N ILE A 170 5.66 10.27 16.61
CA ILE A 170 5.44 11.72 16.41
C ILE A 170 3.97 12.08 16.65
N LEU A 171 3.00 11.33 16.10
CA LEU A 171 1.57 11.60 16.33
C LEU A 171 1.20 11.59 17.81
N VAL A 172 1.75 10.66 18.59
CA VAL A 172 1.53 10.59 20.04
C VAL A 172 2.20 11.77 20.74
N ARG A 173 3.48 12.05 20.46
CA ARG A 173 4.22 13.18 21.04
C ARG A 173 3.49 14.52 20.82
N GLU A 174 2.95 14.73 19.63
CA GLU A 174 2.26 15.96 19.24
C GLU A 174 0.77 15.99 19.63
N ASN A 175 0.25 14.95 20.30
CA ASN A 175 -1.17 14.79 20.65
C ASN A 175 -2.14 14.82 19.44
N ARG A 176 -1.73 14.23 18.31
CA ARG A 176 -2.50 14.18 17.04
C ARG A 176 -2.98 12.79 16.64
N ILE A 177 -2.74 11.78 17.48
CA ILE A 177 -3.08 10.38 17.15
C ILE A 177 -4.60 10.18 16.98
N GLU A 178 -5.43 10.82 17.80
CA GLU A 178 -6.90 10.70 17.67
C GLU A 178 -7.39 11.40 16.40
N LEU A 179 -6.85 12.58 16.07
CA LEU A 179 -7.15 13.25 14.80
C LEU A 179 -6.81 12.35 13.59
N TYR A 180 -5.67 11.67 13.63
CA TYR A 180 -5.30 10.71 12.59
C TYR A 180 -6.31 9.56 12.50
N LYS A 181 -6.69 8.94 13.62
CA LYS A 181 -7.68 7.84 13.63
C LYS A 181 -9.02 8.27 13.06
N GLU A 182 -9.53 9.44 13.45
CA GLU A 182 -10.79 9.98 12.90
C GLU A 182 -10.67 10.29 11.41
N ALA A 183 -9.59 10.92 10.98
CA ALA A 183 -9.34 11.21 9.56
C ALA A 183 -9.27 9.93 8.72
N LEU A 184 -8.65 8.87 9.26
CA LEU A 184 -8.50 7.59 8.58
C LEU A 184 -9.86 6.89 8.34
N LYS A 185 -10.85 7.06 9.23
CA LYS A 185 -12.21 6.52 9.02
C LYS A 185 -12.84 7.04 7.73
N TYR A 186 -12.51 8.28 7.33
CA TYR A 186 -13.02 8.86 6.09
C TYR A 186 -12.38 8.26 4.82
N LEU A 187 -11.25 7.58 4.93
CA LEU A 187 -10.53 7.02 3.78
C LEU A 187 -11.43 6.13 2.90
N LYS A 188 -12.28 5.30 3.51
CA LYS A 188 -13.22 4.45 2.77
C LYS A 188 -14.21 5.27 1.95
N ILE A 189 -14.80 6.31 2.55
CA ILE A 189 -15.73 7.21 1.85
C ILE A 189 -15.00 7.96 0.74
N ARG A 190 -13.76 8.40 0.98
CA ARG A 190 -12.93 9.05 -0.04
C ARG A 190 -12.70 8.16 -1.26
N VAL A 191 -12.47 6.86 -1.05
CA VAL A 191 -12.35 5.87 -2.14
C VAL A 191 -13.67 5.73 -2.91
N ASP A 192 -14.81 5.72 -2.21
CA ASP A 192 -16.13 5.59 -2.84
C ASP A 192 -16.47 6.80 -3.71
N LEU A 193 -16.12 7.99 -3.23
CA LEU A 193 -16.26 9.22 -4.00
C LEU A 193 -15.36 9.23 -5.24
N ASP A 194 -14.16 8.66 -5.19
CA ASP A 194 -13.28 8.55 -6.36
C ASP A 194 -13.87 7.64 -7.43
N LEU A 195 -14.40 6.48 -7.02
CA LEU A 195 -15.09 5.56 -7.91
C LEU A 195 -16.39 6.15 -8.49
N ALA A 196 -17.04 7.05 -7.76
CA ALA A 196 -18.16 7.85 -8.24
C ALA A 196 -17.76 9.02 -9.16
N LEU A 197 -16.48 9.16 -9.50
CA LEU A 197 -15.92 10.23 -10.34
C LEU A 197 -16.07 11.64 -9.72
N ILE A 198 -16.00 11.73 -8.39
CA ILE A 198 -16.04 12.99 -7.63
C ILE A 198 -14.68 13.20 -6.95
N PRO A 199 -13.57 13.35 -7.69
CA PRO A 199 -12.21 13.35 -7.11
C PRO A 199 -11.88 14.58 -6.27
N GLN A 200 -12.62 15.68 -6.49
CA GLN A 200 -12.48 16.93 -5.78
C GLN A 200 -12.81 16.77 -4.30
N ASP A 201 -12.37 17.76 -3.52
CA ASP A 201 -12.82 17.89 -2.15
C ASP A 201 -14.33 18.19 -2.15
N VAL A 202 -15.13 17.31 -1.54
CA VAL A 202 -16.60 17.47 -1.49
C VAL A 202 -17.03 18.57 -0.52
N TRP A 203 -16.10 19.10 0.26
CA TRP A 203 -16.32 20.21 1.17
C TRP A 203 -15.74 21.53 0.65
N SER A 204 -15.04 21.54 -0.49
CA SER A 204 -14.59 22.79 -1.10
C SER A 204 -15.73 23.53 -1.79
N HIS A 205 -15.63 24.86 -1.81
CA HIS A 205 -16.50 25.73 -2.62
C HIS A 205 -16.34 25.50 -4.13
#